data_AF-A0A5C6B2J9-F1
#
_entry.id   AF-A0A5C6B2J9-F1
#
_cell.length_a   1.000
_cell.length_b   1.000
_cell.length_c   1.000
_cell.angle_alpha   90.00
_cell.angle_beta   90.00
_cell.angle_gamma   90.00
#
_symmetry.space_group_name_H-M   'P 1'
#
loop_
_entity.id
_entity.type
_entity.pdbx_description
1 polymer ?
#
loop_
_entity_poly.entity_id
_entity_poly.type
_entity_poly.pdbx_seq_one_letter_code
_entity_poly.pdbx_strand_id
1 'polypeptide(L)'
;MTFWFEVPLLILLILTAAGAILAKDLISSIFILGTYSFFLALVWAWLGAVDVAFVEAVVGAGLATVLFLLTLFGTSPKDIRIGRFSPPLTALIGLPILAVLLLYAAEDFPEFGNPESPPNVHVSSEYLKNSLQETGSSNVVTAVLMDYRAFDTLIETSVIFTAGIACALLLRRDRK
;
A
#
# COMPACT_ATOMS: atom_id res chain seq x y z
N MET A 1 14.08 -16.83 -9.89
CA MET A 1 12.75 -16.37 -10.30
C MET A 1 11.89 -17.57 -10.67
N THR A 2 10.96 -17.95 -9.79
CA THR A 2 9.96 -18.97 -10.13
C THR A 2 8.72 -18.26 -10.65
N PHE A 3 8.74 -17.92 -11.94
CA PHE A 3 7.66 -17.20 -12.62
C PHE A 3 6.27 -17.85 -12.47
N TRP A 4 6.24 -19.15 -12.15
CA TRP A 4 5.03 -19.94 -11.91
C TRP A 4 4.15 -19.43 -10.78
N PHE A 5 4.70 -18.72 -9.79
CA PHE A 5 3.92 -18.16 -8.67
C PHE A 5 3.69 -16.64 -8.85
N GLU A 6 4.68 -15.92 -9.36
CA GLU A 6 4.65 -14.48 -9.55
C GLU A 6 3.64 -14.06 -10.63
N VAL A 7 3.62 -14.74 -11.78
CA VAL A 7 2.75 -14.38 -12.90
C VAL A 7 1.26 -14.55 -12.54
N PRO A 8 0.81 -15.67 -11.94
CA PRO A 8 -0.58 -15.78 -11.48
C PRO A 8 -0.97 -14.72 -10.45
N LEU A 9 -0.11 -14.42 -9.48
CA LEU A 9 -0.37 -13.37 -8.48
C LEU A 9 -0.49 -11.99 -9.13
N LEU A 10 0.38 -11.66 -10.08
CA LEU A 10 0.31 -10.40 -10.81
C LEU A 10 -0.98 -10.30 -11.64
N ILE A 11 -1.38 -11.38 -12.29
CA ILE A 11 -2.66 -11.44 -13.02
C ILE A 11 -3.83 -11.22 -12.03
N LEU A 12 -3.83 -11.88 -10.87
CA LEU A 12 -4.85 -11.69 -9.85
C LEU A 12 -4.89 -10.24 -9.34
N LEU A 13 -3.75 -9.60 -9.13
CA LEU A 13 -3.67 -8.18 -8.77
C LEU A 13 -4.29 -7.28 -9.84
N ILE A 14 -3.94 -7.48 -11.12
CA ILE A 14 -4.50 -6.70 -12.22
C ILE A 14 -6.02 -6.91 -12.33
N LEU A 15 -6.48 -8.16 -12.22
CA LEU A 15 -7.89 -8.51 -12.29
C LEU A 15 -8.69 -7.90 -11.13
N THR A 16 -8.17 -7.98 -9.90
CA THR A 16 -8.84 -7.39 -8.72
C THR A 16 -8.79 -5.87 -8.75
N ALA A 17 -7.70 -5.24 -9.17
CA ALA A 17 -7.62 -3.79 -9.37
C ALA A 17 -8.64 -3.32 -10.41
N ALA A 18 -8.70 -3.97 -11.58
CA ALA A 18 -9.70 -3.67 -12.60
C ALA A 18 -11.13 -3.93 -12.09
N GLY A 19 -11.34 -5.03 -11.36
CA GLY A 19 -12.62 -5.38 -10.74
C GLY A 19 -13.10 -4.31 -9.76
N ALA A 20 -12.23 -3.78 -8.91
CA ALA A 20 -12.56 -2.74 -7.94
C ALA A 20 -13.03 -1.44 -8.62
N ILE A 21 -12.43 -1.09 -9.76
CA ILE A 21 -12.78 0.09 -10.57
C ILE A 21 -14.08 -0.12 -11.35
N LEU A 22 -14.30 -1.32 -11.89
CA LEU A 22 -15.46 -1.65 -12.74
C LEU A 22 -16.71 -2.03 -11.93
N ALA A 23 -16.57 -2.32 -10.63
CA ALA A 23 -17.67 -2.63 -9.73
C ALA A 23 -18.70 -1.49 -9.71
N LYS A 24 -19.97 -1.83 -9.90
CA LYS A 24 -21.07 -0.85 -9.93
C LYS A 24 -21.56 -0.48 -8.55
N ASP A 25 -21.44 -1.40 -7.60
CA ASP A 25 -21.84 -1.24 -6.22
C ASP A 25 -20.63 -1.05 -5.31
N LEU A 26 -20.78 -0.14 -4.35
CA LEU A 26 -19.70 0.24 -3.44
C LEU A 26 -19.31 -0.92 -2.51
N ILE A 27 -20.26 -1.76 -2.12
CA ILE A 27 -19.98 -2.92 -1.26
C ILE A 27 -19.05 -3.91 -1.98
N SER A 28 -19.36 -4.30 -3.21
CA SER A 28 -18.47 -5.18 -3.99
C SER A 28 -17.13 -4.53 -4.28
N SER A 29 -17.09 -3.22 -4.59
CA SER A 29 -15.83 -2.49 -4.78
C SER A 29 -14.93 -2.56 -3.55
N ILE A 30 -15.49 -2.37 -2.35
CA ILE A 30 -14.76 -2.48 -1.07
C ILE A 30 -14.21 -3.90 -0.85
N PHE A 31 -15.01 -4.95 -1.07
CA PHE A 31 -14.55 -6.33 -0.92
C PHE A 31 -13.48 -6.71 -1.94
N ILE A 32 -13.62 -6.27 -3.20
CA ILE A 32 -12.62 -6.53 -4.24
C ILE A 32 -11.32 -5.77 -3.93
N LEU A 33 -11.40 -4.54 -3.41
CA LEU A 33 -10.22 -3.77 -2.99
C LEU A 33 -9.52 -4.43 -1.79
N GLY A 34 -10.26 -4.92 -0.80
CA GLY A 34 -9.68 -5.70 0.30
C GLY A 34 -9.00 -7.00 -0.18
N THR A 35 -9.60 -7.66 -1.18
CA THR A 35 -9.00 -8.84 -1.83
C THR A 35 -7.72 -8.50 -2.58
N TYR A 36 -7.69 -7.35 -3.28
CA TYR A 36 -6.49 -6.82 -3.93
C TYR A 36 -5.35 -6.62 -2.91
N SER A 37 -5.63 -5.94 -1.80
CA SER A 37 -4.62 -5.74 -0.73
C SER A 37 -4.15 -7.06 -0.11
N PHE A 38 -5.03 -8.04 0.04
CA PHE A 38 -4.63 -9.37 0.51
C PHE A 38 -3.66 -10.06 -0.45
N PHE A 39 -3.93 -10.03 -1.76
CA PHE A 39 -2.99 -10.58 -2.75
C PHE A 39 -1.68 -9.80 -2.80
N LEU A 40 -1.72 -8.48 -2.58
CA LEU A 40 -0.52 -7.65 -2.49
C LEU A 40 0.34 -8.05 -1.28
N ALA A 41 -0.28 -8.34 -0.14
CA ALA A 41 0.43 -8.89 1.02
C ALA A 41 1.11 -10.24 0.72
N LEU A 42 0.47 -11.12 -0.08
CA LEU A 42 1.12 -12.36 -0.52
C LEU A 42 2.32 -12.12 -1.43
N VAL A 43 2.27 -11.10 -2.30
CA VAL A 43 3.44 -10.70 -3.10
C VAL A 43 4.58 -10.23 -2.20
N TRP A 44 4.30 -9.38 -1.20
CA TRP A 44 5.33 -8.93 -0.25
C TRP A 44 5.94 -10.10 0.53
N ALA A 45 5.12 -11.03 1.00
CA ALA A 45 5.59 -12.21 1.71
C ALA A 45 6.46 -13.09 0.81
N TRP A 46 6.07 -13.25 -0.47
CA TRP A 46 6.84 -13.97 -1.47
C TRP A 46 8.21 -13.34 -1.76
N LEU A 47 8.28 -12.00 -1.78
CA LEU A 47 9.52 -11.25 -1.94
C LEU A 47 10.41 -11.25 -0.68
N GLY A 48 10.00 -11.93 0.40
CA GLY A 48 10.75 -11.99 1.65
C GLY A 48 10.55 -10.78 2.56
N ALA A 49 9.65 -9.86 2.21
CA ALA A 49 9.31 -8.67 2.99
C ALA A 49 8.17 -8.97 3.97
N VAL A 50 8.43 -9.84 4.95
CA VAL A 50 7.41 -10.36 5.88
C VAL A 50 6.74 -9.25 6.71
N ASP A 51 7.52 -8.29 7.21
CA ASP A 51 6.99 -7.19 8.02
C ASP A 51 6.07 -6.27 7.20
N VAL A 52 6.44 -6.00 5.94
CA VAL A 52 5.62 -5.22 4.99
C VAL A 52 4.33 -5.98 4.64
N ALA A 53 4.44 -7.29 4.41
CA ALA A 53 3.29 -8.16 4.15
C ALA A 53 2.28 -8.15 5.32
N PHE A 54 2.78 -8.20 6.56
CA PHE A 54 1.94 -8.15 7.74
C PHE A 54 1.18 -6.82 7.86
N VAL A 55 1.88 -5.70 7.65
CA VAL A 55 1.23 -4.37 7.67
C VAL A 55 0.20 -4.24 6.56
N GLU A 56 0.49 -4.68 5.33
CA GLU A 56 -0.48 -4.64 4.23
C GLU A 56 -1.72 -5.51 4.50
N ALA A 57 -1.53 -6.70 5.08
CA ALA A 57 -2.65 -7.56 5.44
C ALA A 57 -3.54 -6.96 6.54
N VAL A 58 -2.94 -6.39 7.58
CA VAL A 58 -3.68 -5.81 8.71
C VAL A 58 -4.33 -4.47 8.34
N VAL A 59 -3.57 -3.57 7.73
CA VAL A 59 -4.01 -2.19 7.45
C VAL A 59 -4.76 -2.10 6.12
N GLY A 60 -4.18 -2.65 5.04
CA GLY A 60 -4.77 -2.61 3.70
C GLY A 60 -6.00 -3.49 3.59
N ALA A 61 -5.85 -4.80 3.79
CA ALA A 61 -6.97 -5.73 3.64
C ALA A 61 -7.96 -5.67 4.83
N GLY A 62 -7.47 -5.48 6.05
CA GLY A 62 -8.29 -5.47 7.26
C GLY A 62 -8.91 -4.10 7.58
N LEU A 63 -8.10 -3.19 8.12
CA LEU A 63 -8.56 -1.93 8.69
C LEU A 63 -9.26 -1.04 7.66
N ALA A 64 -8.68 -0.87 6.46
CA ALA A 64 -9.26 -0.03 5.42
C ALA A 64 -10.64 -0.54 4.97
N THR A 65 -10.80 -1.86 4.80
CA THR A 65 -12.09 -2.49 4.49
C THR A 65 -13.14 -2.17 5.56
N VAL A 66 -12.80 -2.31 6.84
CA VAL A 66 -13.70 -1.98 7.95
C VAL A 66 -14.06 -0.49 7.94
N LEU A 67 -13.07 0.40 7.79
CA LEU A 67 -13.30 1.85 7.76
C LEU A 67 -14.17 2.27 6.58
N PHE A 68 -13.97 1.69 5.39
CA PHE A 68 -14.81 1.96 4.23
C PHE A 68 -16.25 1.46 4.43
N LEU A 69 -16.44 0.27 5.01
CA LEU A 69 -17.77 -0.23 5.35
C LEU A 69 -18.47 0.64 6.39
N LEU A 70 -17.79 1.05 7.46
CA LEU A 70 -18.34 1.97 8.47
C LEU A 70 -18.74 3.31 7.85
N THR A 71 -17.90 3.84 6.96
CA THR A 71 -18.21 5.06 6.23
C THR A 71 -19.44 4.88 5.34
N LEU A 72 -19.51 3.78 4.58
CA LEU A 72 -20.62 3.48 3.69
C LEU A 72 -21.95 3.33 4.46
N PHE A 73 -21.96 2.60 5.57
CA PHE A 73 -23.15 2.46 6.43
C PHE A 73 -23.55 3.78 7.11
N GLY A 74 -22.60 4.70 7.30
CA GLY A 74 -22.85 6.05 7.80
C GLY A 74 -23.45 7.01 6.77
N THR A 75 -23.45 6.65 5.47
CA THR A 75 -24.03 7.47 4.40
C THR A 75 -25.47 7.05 4.10
N SER A 76 -26.36 8.01 3.83
CA SER A 76 -27.71 7.68 3.37
C SER A 76 -27.64 6.92 2.04
N PRO A 77 -28.50 5.89 1.82
CA PRO A 77 -28.67 5.29 0.51
C PRO A 77 -29.36 6.29 -0.40
N LYS A 78 -28.60 7.25 -0.92
CA LYS A 78 -29.01 8.00 -2.09
C LYS A 78 -28.88 7.04 -3.24
N ASP A 79 -30.02 6.70 -3.81
CA ASP A 79 -30.17 6.03 -5.10
C ASP A 79 -29.30 6.77 -6.13
N ILE A 80 -28.06 6.32 -6.31
CA ILE A 80 -27.15 6.88 -7.29
C ILE A 80 -27.58 6.24 -8.61
N ARG A 81 -28.58 6.85 -9.27
CA ARG A 81 -28.55 6.85 -10.73
C ARG A 81 -27.24 7.55 -11.09
N ILE A 82 -26.17 6.75 -11.22
CA ILE A 82 -24.87 7.22 -11.71
C ILE A 82 -25.18 7.65 -13.14
N GLY A 83 -25.49 8.93 -13.33
CA GLY A 83 -25.36 9.53 -14.64
C GLY A 83 -23.93 9.22 -15.06
N ARG A 84 -23.76 8.57 -16.22
CA ARG A 84 -22.44 8.32 -16.79
C ARG A 84 -21.75 9.66 -16.93
N PHE A 85 -20.99 10.08 -15.92
CA PHE A 85 -20.06 11.18 -16.06
C PHE A 85 -18.99 10.64 -16.99
N SER A 86 -19.02 11.11 -18.25
CA SER A 86 -17.91 10.91 -19.15
C SER A 86 -16.66 11.38 -18.41
N PRO A 87 -15.62 10.54 -18.28
CA PRO A 87 -14.41 10.95 -17.57
C PRO A 87 -13.92 12.27 -18.19
N PRO A 88 -13.61 13.28 -17.38
CA PRO A 88 -13.16 14.56 -17.90
C PRO A 88 -11.93 14.32 -18.77
N LEU A 89 -11.79 15.10 -19.85
CA LEU A 89 -10.69 14.95 -20.80
C LEU A 89 -9.31 14.96 -20.10
N THR A 90 -9.20 15.72 -19.00
CA THR A 90 -8.02 15.76 -18.13
C THR A 90 -7.69 14.42 -17.48
N ALA A 91 -8.68 13.64 -17.04
CA ALA A 91 -8.44 12.31 -16.51
C ALA A 91 -8.09 11.31 -17.62
N LEU A 92 -8.74 11.43 -18.78
CA LEU A 92 -8.52 10.54 -19.92
C LEU A 92 -7.11 10.68 -20.52
N ILE A 93 -6.55 11.88 -20.51
CA ILE A 93 -5.20 12.18 -21.01
C ILE A 93 -4.18 12.12 -19.87
N GLY A 94 -4.51 12.65 -18.70
CA GLY A 94 -3.60 12.79 -17.57
C GLY A 94 -3.20 11.45 -16.94
N LEU A 95 -4.14 10.51 -16.78
CA LEU A 95 -3.83 9.21 -16.17
C LEU A 95 -2.86 8.37 -17.03
N PRO A 96 -3.06 8.23 -18.36
CA PRO A 96 -2.08 7.54 -19.21
C PRO A 96 -0.71 8.23 -19.22
N ILE A 97 -0.65 9.56 -19.27
CA ILE A 97 0.62 10.29 -19.21
C ILE A 97 1.32 10.01 -17.89
N LEU A 98 0.60 10.09 -16.77
CA LEU A 98 1.15 9.78 -15.45
C LEU A 98 1.64 8.33 -15.38
N ALA A 99 0.87 7.37 -15.90
CA ALA A 99 1.25 5.97 -15.94
C ALA A 99 2.54 5.74 -16.75
N VAL A 100 2.66 6.36 -17.93
CA VAL A 100 3.88 6.29 -18.75
C VAL A 100 5.06 6.94 -18.05
N LEU A 101 4.87 8.10 -17.41
CA LEU A 101 5.93 8.76 -16.64
C LEU A 101 6.40 7.91 -15.45
N LEU A 102 5.48 7.25 -14.74
CA LEU A 102 5.82 6.35 -13.65
C LEU A 102 6.57 5.10 -14.15
N LEU A 103 6.16 4.54 -15.29
CA LEU A 103 6.87 3.42 -15.92
C LEU A 103 8.27 3.83 -16.40
N TYR A 104 8.41 5.01 -17.00
CA TYR A 104 9.69 5.56 -17.41
C TYR A 104 10.62 5.78 -16.22
N ALA A 105 10.12 6.39 -15.13
CA ALA A 105 10.90 6.54 -13.90
C ALA A 105 11.24 5.20 -13.24
N ALA A 106 10.43 4.16 -13.44
CA ALA A 106 10.73 2.83 -12.92
C ALA A 106 11.89 2.14 -13.64
N GLU A 107 12.24 2.55 -14.87
CA GLU A 107 13.41 2.02 -15.59
C GLU A 107 14.75 2.46 -14.95
N ASP A 108 14.76 3.56 -14.18
CA ASP A 108 15.95 4.02 -13.45
C ASP A 108 16.28 3.14 -12.22
N PHE A 109 15.38 2.23 -11.82
CA PHE A 109 15.67 1.32 -10.71
C PHE A 109 16.69 0.24 -11.13
N PRO A 110 17.59 -0.17 -10.21
CA PRO A 110 18.47 -1.30 -10.47
C PRO A 110 17.68 -2.56 -10.82
N GLU A 111 18.24 -3.38 -11.71
CA GLU A 111 17.67 -4.69 -12.01
C GLU A 111 17.42 -5.48 -10.73
N PHE A 112 16.27 -6.15 -10.68
CA PHE A 112 15.87 -6.90 -9.51
C PHE A 112 16.92 -7.97 -9.18
N GLY A 113 17.41 -7.94 -7.93
CA GLY A 113 18.39 -8.90 -7.43
C GLY A 113 19.83 -8.63 -7.86
N ASN A 114 20.13 -7.50 -8.50
CA ASN A 114 21.49 -7.12 -8.86
C ASN A 114 22.38 -6.96 -7.59
N PRO A 115 23.42 -7.79 -7.40
CA PRO A 115 24.32 -7.70 -6.24
C PRO A 115 25.13 -6.39 -6.19
N GLU A 116 25.36 -5.78 -7.35
CA GLU A 116 26.13 -4.53 -7.51
C GLU A 116 25.26 -3.27 -7.38
N SER A 117 23.96 -3.43 -7.10
CA SER A 117 23.08 -2.28 -6.89
C SER A 117 23.54 -1.44 -5.68
N PRO A 118 23.43 -0.10 -5.73
CA PRO A 118 23.89 0.77 -4.64
C PRO A 118 23.36 0.38 -3.25
N PRO A 119 22.09 -0.06 -3.09
CA PRO A 119 21.59 -0.56 -1.81
C PRO A 119 22.32 -1.82 -1.34
N ASN A 120 22.61 -2.78 -2.23
CA ASN A 120 23.22 -4.07 -1.87
C ASN A 120 24.70 -3.95 -1.50
N VAL A 121 25.43 -3.04 -2.14
CA VAL A 121 26.89 -2.90 -1.93
C VAL A 121 27.21 -2.22 -0.59
N HIS A 122 26.41 -1.24 -0.18
CA HIS A 122 26.71 -0.42 0.99
C HIS A 122 25.69 -0.63 2.12
N VAL A 123 24.47 -0.13 1.95
CA VAL A 123 23.50 0.04 3.05
C VAL A 123 22.98 -1.31 3.55
N SER A 124 22.51 -2.17 2.65
CA SER A 124 21.96 -3.48 3.01
C SER A 124 23.02 -4.40 3.60
N SER A 125 24.26 -4.37 3.09
CA SER A 125 25.35 -5.22 3.60
C SER A 125 25.71 -4.85 5.04
N GLU A 126 25.76 -3.55 5.34
CA GLU A 126 26.05 -3.03 6.67
C GLU A 126 24.97 -3.45 7.67
N TYR A 127 23.69 -3.19 7.35
CA TYR A 127 22.57 -3.55 8.22
C TYR A 127 22.47 -5.05 8.46
N LEU A 128 22.68 -5.89 7.44
CA LEU A 128 22.61 -7.35 7.60
C LEU A 128 23.74 -7.92 8.46
N LYS A 129 24.91 -7.28 8.50
CA LYS A 129 26.08 -7.78 9.24
C LYS A 129 26.13 -7.25 10.67
N ASN A 130 25.76 -5.99 10.88
CA ASN A 130 26.06 -5.26 12.10
C ASN A 130 24.82 -4.99 12.98
N SER A 131 23.59 -5.20 12.48
CA SER A 131 22.37 -4.85 13.24
C SER A 131 22.31 -5.51 14.61
N LEU A 132 22.67 -6.79 14.71
CA LEU A 132 22.58 -7.51 15.97
C LEU A 132 23.60 -6.99 17.00
N GLN A 133 24.83 -6.66 16.57
CA GLN A 133 25.85 -6.12 17.48
C GLN A 133 25.55 -4.68 17.90
N GLU A 134 25.03 -3.86 16.98
CA GLU A 134 24.85 -2.42 17.21
C GLU A 134 23.52 -2.09 17.91
N THR A 135 22.45 -2.82 17.63
CA THR A 135 21.11 -2.53 18.16
C THR A 135 20.59 -3.60 19.11
N GLY A 136 21.18 -4.80 19.12
CA GLY A 136 20.69 -5.93 19.90
C GLY A 136 19.42 -6.58 19.35
N SER A 137 18.86 -6.08 18.23
CA SER A 137 17.69 -6.66 17.60
C SER A 137 18.08 -7.77 16.62
N SER A 138 17.41 -8.93 16.73
CA SER A 138 17.53 -10.02 15.77
C SER A 138 16.75 -9.77 14.47
N ASN A 139 15.72 -8.90 14.50
CA ASN A 139 15.02 -8.47 13.30
C ASN A 139 15.69 -7.22 12.74
N VAL A 140 16.28 -7.36 11.55
CA VAL A 140 16.98 -6.29 10.83
C VAL A 140 16.02 -5.14 10.46
N VAL A 141 14.77 -5.44 10.09
CA VAL A 141 13.78 -4.40 9.76
C VAL A 141 13.46 -3.56 10.99
N THR A 142 13.27 -4.20 12.15
CA THR A 142 13.09 -3.49 13.43
C THR A 142 14.32 -2.64 13.77
N ALA A 143 15.53 -3.17 13.61
CA ALA A 143 16.77 -2.40 13.82
C ALA A 143 16.84 -1.16 12.91
N VAL A 144 16.44 -1.29 11.64
CA VAL A 144 16.41 -0.16 10.72
C VAL A 144 15.36 0.87 11.15
N LEU A 145 14.14 0.46 11.48
CA LEU A 145 13.05 1.38 11.81
C LEU A 145 13.23 2.05 13.18
N MET A 146 13.77 1.34 14.16
CA MET A 146 13.82 1.81 15.56
C MET A 146 15.17 2.41 15.95
N ASP A 147 16.26 2.05 15.28
CA ASP A 147 17.60 2.53 15.60
C ASP A 147 18.20 3.33 14.44
N TYR A 148 18.55 2.70 13.31
CA TYR A 148 19.29 3.38 12.23
C TYR A 148 18.52 4.54 11.58
N ARG A 149 17.21 4.38 11.42
CA ARG A 149 16.30 5.37 10.79
C ARG A 149 15.15 5.75 11.72
N ALA A 150 15.42 5.78 13.03
CA ALA A 150 14.44 6.10 14.07
C ALA A 150 13.70 7.44 13.83
N PHE A 151 14.39 8.44 13.27
CA PHE A 151 13.79 9.74 12.97
C PHE A 151 12.69 9.67 11.90
N ASP A 152 12.84 8.82 10.88
CA ASP A 152 11.83 8.65 9.84
C ASP A 152 10.56 8.04 10.45
N THR A 153 10.72 7.00 11.28
CA THR A 153 9.62 6.34 12.00
C THR A 153 8.94 7.27 13.02
N LEU A 154 9.70 8.12 13.71
CA LEU A 154 9.17 9.11 14.66
C LEU A 154 8.25 10.10 13.94
N ILE A 155 8.68 10.59 12.77
CA ILE A 155 7.91 11.54 11.98
C ILE A 155 6.69 10.85 11.37
N GLU A 156 6.83 9.64 10.83
CA GLU A 156 5.70 8.82 10.33
C GLU A 156 4.64 8.62 11.42
N THR A 157 5.07 8.22 12.62
CA THR A 157 4.17 8.03 13.78
C THR A 157 3.48 9.33 14.16
N SER A 158 4.20 10.46 14.12
CA SER A 158 3.64 11.79 14.39
C SER A 158 2.57 12.18 13.37
N VAL A 159 2.77 11.87 12.08
CA VAL A 159 1.79 12.12 11.01
C VAL A 159 0.54 11.27 11.22
N ILE A 160 0.69 9.96 11.46
CA ILE A 160 -0.44 9.04 11.69
C ILE A 160 -1.23 9.46 12.95
N PHE A 161 -0.53 9.80 14.03
CA PHE A 161 -1.14 10.29 15.26
C PHE A 161 -1.94 11.58 15.04
N THR A 162 -1.36 12.53 14.30
CA THR A 162 -2.02 13.80 13.97
C THR A 162 -3.26 13.56 13.09
N ALA A 163 -3.18 12.67 12.11
CA ALA A 163 -4.32 12.27 11.29
C ALA A 163 -5.43 11.63 12.15
N GLY A 164 -5.07 10.77 13.11
CA GLY A 164 -6.00 10.18 14.07
C GLY A 164 -6.72 11.22 14.93
N ILE A 165 -5.98 12.20 15.47
CA ILE A 165 -6.57 13.33 16.22
C ILE A 165 -7.49 14.15 15.32
N ALA A 166 -7.07 14.47 14.10
CA ALA A 166 -7.88 15.24 13.15
C ALA A 166 -9.20 14.54 12.85
N CYS A 167 -9.17 13.23 12.58
CA CYS A 167 -10.36 12.40 12.41
C CYS A 167 -11.26 12.42 13.66
N ALA A 168 -10.68 12.25 14.86
CA ALA A 168 -11.44 12.26 16.11
C ALA A 168 -12.12 13.62 16.36
N LEU A 169 -11.43 14.74 16.09
CA LEU A 169 -11.99 16.09 16.21
C LEU A 169 -13.09 16.36 15.19
N LEU A 170 -12.93 15.89 13.95
CA LEU A 170 -13.95 16.00 12.90
C LEU A 170 -15.21 15.19 13.24
N LEU A 171 -15.05 13.96 13.73
CA LEU A 171 -16.16 13.10 14.13
C LEU A 171 -16.85 13.57 15.42
N ARG A 172 -16.12 14.20 16.34
CA ARG A 172 -16.69 14.78 17.58
C ARG A 172 -17.53 16.03 17.32
N ARG A 173 -17.34 16.72 16.19
CA ARG A 173 -18.12 17.91 15.84
C ARG A 173 -19.55 17.49 15.51
N ASP A 174 -20.35 17.35 16.55
CA ASP A 174 -21.70 16.82 16.46
C ASP A 174 -22.60 17.64 15.55
N ARG A 175 -23.37 16.85 14.82
CA ARG A 175 -24.58 17.16 14.06
C ARG A 175 -25.45 18.16 14.82
N LYS A 176 -25.70 19.31 14.20
CA LYS A 176 -26.96 20.03 14.41
C LYS A 176 -28.07 19.31 13.67
#